data_AF-A0AAV2CC22-F1
#
_entry.id   AF-A0AAV2CC22-F1
#
_cell.length_a   1.000
_cell.length_b   1.000
_cell.length_c   1.000
_cell.angle_alpha   90.00
_cell.angle_beta   90.00
_cell.angle_gamma   90.00
#
_symmetry.space_group_name_H-M   'P 1'
#
loop_
_entity.id
_entity.type
_entity.pdbx_description
1 polymer ?
#
loop_
_entity_poly.entity_id
_entity_poly.type
_entity_poly.pdbx_seq_one_letter_code
_entity_poly.pdbx_strand_id
1 'polypeptide(L)'
;MMAGRRVGPLMRNNSSGAAFIKSRVGIAVALGILLGCAFAFFYPHGFFFSSTSARLQTSSLRSVISQVVSTSCEPSEKVKALKFEFAEASEKNAELQKQVKELTSKLRYAEQIKQQAETQVAILGQQHKAGPFGTVKALRTNLEVIPDESVNPRLSAILDKVAVQKELIVTLANSNVKEMLEVQFTTIKKLGIPNYLVVALDDEIVDLCESNDIAFYKRDPDEGLDSVGKSGGNHAVSGLKFQILREFLQLGYGVLLSDVDIVYLQNPFNHLYRDSDVESMTDGHNNMTAYGYDDVFDEPSMGWARYAHTMRIWVYNSGFFYIRPTIPSIELLDRVAYRLAHETAWDQAVFNEELFFPSHPGYDGLFASRRTMDLYLFMNSKVLFKTVRKDGELRKKVKPVIVHVNYHPDKLPRMKAIVEFYVNGDQEALKSFPDGSEK
;
A
#
# COMPACT_ATOMS: atom_id res chain seq x y z
N MET A 1 65.85 -18.23 -23.59
CA MET A 1 66.08 -19.48 -22.82
C MET A 1 64.97 -20.47 -23.14
N MET A 2 65.36 -21.66 -23.59
CA MET A 2 64.67 -22.97 -23.60
C MET A 2 63.12 -22.94 -23.76
N ALA A 3 62.53 -23.21 -24.93
CA ALA A 3 62.46 -24.49 -25.66
C ALA A 3 61.68 -25.61 -24.92
N GLY A 4 60.60 -26.10 -25.55
CA GLY A 4 59.87 -27.32 -25.17
C GLY A 4 58.42 -27.39 -25.69
N ARG A 5 58.18 -27.43 -27.01
CA ARG A 5 57.75 -28.63 -27.81
C ARG A 5 56.30 -29.09 -27.52
N ARG A 6 55.29 -28.68 -28.32
CA ARG A 6 54.71 -29.24 -29.58
C ARG A 6 54.04 -30.64 -29.48
N VAL A 7 52.97 -30.76 -30.30
CA VAL A 7 52.16 -31.93 -30.72
C VAL A 7 50.91 -32.15 -29.85
N GLY A 8 49.67 -32.16 -30.32
CA GLY A 8 49.05 -32.21 -31.64
C GLY A 8 47.68 -32.91 -31.49
N PRO A 9 46.64 -32.57 -32.29
CA PRO A 9 45.26 -33.00 -32.07
C PRO A 9 44.98 -34.38 -32.69
N LEU A 10 44.13 -35.20 -32.07
CA LEU A 10 43.69 -36.48 -32.65
C LEU A 10 42.17 -36.66 -32.57
N MET A 11 41.59 -36.49 -33.76
CA MET A 11 40.59 -37.34 -34.42
C MET A 11 39.10 -37.28 -34.07
N ARG A 12 38.44 -36.83 -35.14
CA ARG A 12 37.09 -36.97 -35.64
C ARG A 12 36.71 -38.43 -36.02
N ASN A 13 35.39 -38.68 -35.94
CA ASN A 13 34.51 -39.59 -36.71
C ASN A 13 34.17 -41.01 -36.21
N ASN A 14 32.85 -41.19 -36.08
CA ASN A 14 31.97 -42.20 -36.68
C ASN A 14 31.41 -43.37 -35.83
N SER A 15 30.07 -43.25 -35.68
CA SER A 15 29.04 -44.23 -36.03
C SER A 15 28.77 -45.44 -35.13
N SER A 16 27.51 -45.46 -34.66
CA SER A 16 26.57 -46.60 -34.59
C SER A 16 26.91 -47.76 -33.66
N GLY A 17 26.07 -47.95 -32.64
CA GLY A 17 25.98 -49.20 -31.88
C GLY A 17 25.18 -49.01 -30.61
N ALA A 18 23.90 -49.39 -30.66
CA ALA A 18 22.99 -49.34 -29.53
C ALA A 18 23.50 -50.13 -28.32
N ALA A 19 23.40 -49.54 -27.13
CA ALA A 19 23.36 -50.28 -25.87
C ALA A 19 22.40 -49.57 -24.91
N PHE A 20 21.18 -50.11 -24.84
CA PHE A 20 20.11 -49.79 -23.90
C PHE A 20 20.62 -49.84 -22.44
N ILE A 21 20.88 -48.69 -21.82
CA ILE A 21 21.00 -48.60 -20.37
C ILE A 21 19.59 -48.46 -19.80
N LYS A 22 19.09 -49.56 -19.23
CA LYS A 22 17.81 -49.67 -18.52
C LYS A 22 17.77 -48.69 -17.33
N SER A 23 17.22 -47.49 -17.55
CA SER A 23 16.89 -46.59 -16.45
C SER A 23 15.65 -47.12 -15.72
N ARG A 24 15.85 -47.63 -14.50
CA ARG A 24 14.78 -48.06 -13.59
C ARG A 24 13.74 -46.95 -13.35
N VAL A 25 14.18 -45.70 -13.41
CA VAL A 25 13.33 -44.51 -13.27
C VAL A 25 12.44 -44.34 -14.50
N GLY A 26 12.98 -44.54 -15.70
CA GLY A 26 12.19 -44.47 -16.94
C GLY A 26 11.10 -45.53 -17.01
N ILE A 27 11.38 -46.74 -16.53
CA ILE A 27 10.40 -47.83 -16.47
C ILE A 27 9.30 -47.51 -15.44
N ALA A 28 9.64 -46.95 -14.28
CA ALA A 28 8.67 -46.55 -13.26
C ALA A 28 7.73 -45.43 -13.75
N VAL A 29 8.27 -44.44 -14.46
CA VAL A 29 7.47 -43.36 -15.07
C VAL A 29 6.54 -43.91 -16.15
N ALA A 30 7.03 -44.78 -17.02
CA ALA A 30 6.21 -45.40 -18.07
C ALA A 30 5.08 -46.26 -17.49
N LEU A 31 5.35 -47.04 -16.42
CA LEU A 31 4.34 -47.82 -15.72
C LEU A 31 3.31 -46.93 -15.01
N GLY A 32 3.74 -45.83 -14.38
CA GLY A 32 2.84 -44.86 -13.75
C GLY A 32 1.90 -44.18 -14.75
N ILE A 33 2.43 -43.80 -15.91
CA ILE A 33 1.63 -43.22 -17.00
C ILE A 33 0.64 -44.26 -17.54
N LEU A 34 1.07 -45.50 -17.79
CA LEU A 34 0.19 -46.56 -18.29
C LEU A 34 -0.92 -46.93 -17.28
N LEU A 35 -0.60 -47.01 -15.98
CA LEU A 35 -1.63 -47.19 -14.96
C LEU A 35 -2.59 -46.00 -14.94
N GLY A 36 -2.08 -44.77 -14.95
CA GLY A 36 -2.92 -43.55 -14.97
C GLY A 36 -3.88 -43.53 -16.17
N CYS A 37 -3.40 -43.91 -17.35
CA CYS A 37 -4.22 -44.01 -18.55
C CYS A 37 -5.29 -45.12 -18.45
N ALA A 38 -4.95 -46.28 -17.88
CA ALA A 38 -5.92 -47.35 -17.65
C ALA A 38 -7.01 -46.92 -16.65
N PHE A 39 -6.63 -46.25 -15.56
CA PHE A 39 -7.59 -45.72 -14.59
C PHE A 39 -8.49 -44.64 -15.21
N ALA A 40 -7.96 -43.75 -16.04
CA ALA A 40 -8.75 -42.74 -16.74
C ALA A 40 -9.71 -43.34 -17.78
N PHE A 41 -9.32 -44.44 -18.44
CA PHE A 41 -10.13 -45.09 -19.47
C PHE A 41 -11.25 -45.98 -18.89
N PHE A 42 -10.96 -46.75 -17.84
CA PHE A 42 -11.94 -47.66 -17.22
C PHE A 42 -12.80 -46.97 -16.14
N TYR A 43 -12.35 -45.84 -15.60
CA TYR A 43 -13.07 -45.08 -14.57
C TYR A 43 -13.13 -43.57 -14.89
N PRO A 44 -13.76 -43.17 -16.01
CA PRO A 44 -13.84 -41.76 -16.44
C PRO A 44 -14.59 -40.85 -15.46
N HIS A 45 -15.23 -41.41 -14.42
CA HIS A 45 -15.96 -40.69 -13.38
C HIS A 45 -15.41 -40.91 -11.95
N GLY A 46 -14.20 -41.46 -11.81
CA GLY A 46 -13.54 -41.67 -10.52
C GLY A 46 -14.07 -42.86 -9.71
N PHE A 47 -13.30 -43.30 -8.71
CA PHE A 47 -13.58 -44.48 -7.87
C PHE A 47 -14.45 -44.21 -6.63
N PHE A 48 -14.77 -42.94 -6.36
CA PHE A 48 -15.58 -42.54 -5.20
C PHE A 48 -16.89 -41.90 -5.68
N PHE A 49 -17.94 -42.72 -5.77
CA PHE A 49 -19.31 -42.23 -5.83
C PHE A 49 -19.70 -41.70 -4.43
N SER A 50 -19.64 -40.39 -4.23
CA SER A 50 -20.52 -39.73 -3.26
C SER A 50 -21.87 -39.52 -3.94
N SER A 51 -22.90 -40.22 -3.48
CA SER A 51 -24.27 -39.99 -3.91
C SER A 51 -24.75 -38.65 -3.35
N THR A 52 -24.59 -37.57 -4.11
CA THR A 52 -25.30 -36.33 -3.81
C THR A 52 -25.63 -35.58 -5.09
N SER A 53 -26.73 -36.01 -5.71
CA SER A 53 -27.56 -35.14 -6.55
C SER A 53 -28.97 -35.70 -6.60
N ALA A 54 -29.74 -35.40 -5.55
CA ALA A 54 -31.18 -35.36 -5.65
C ALA A 54 -31.63 -33.97 -5.19
N ARG A 55 -31.72 -33.08 -6.18
CA ARG A 55 -32.53 -31.86 -6.14
C ARG A 55 -33.99 -32.31 -5.95
N LEU A 56 -34.41 -32.49 -4.70
CA LEU A 56 -35.78 -32.80 -4.34
C LEU A 56 -36.51 -31.51 -3.99
N GLN A 57 -37.50 -31.23 -4.83
CA GLN A 57 -38.51 -30.20 -4.68
C GLN A 57 -39.14 -30.29 -3.28
N THR A 58 -38.99 -29.23 -2.51
CA THR A 58 -39.74 -28.96 -1.29
C THR A 58 -41.20 -28.67 -1.62
N SER A 59 -41.97 -29.68 -2.00
CA SER A 59 -43.43 -29.55 -2.16
C SER A 59 -44.19 -30.88 -2.10
N SER A 60 -44.01 -31.69 -1.05
CA SER A 60 -45.04 -32.71 -0.74
C SER A 60 -45.14 -33.21 0.70
N LEU A 61 -44.35 -32.69 1.65
CA LEU A 61 -44.41 -33.13 3.06
C LEU A 61 -45.25 -32.22 3.97
N ARG A 62 -46.26 -31.54 3.42
CA ARG A 62 -47.22 -30.74 4.20
C ARG A 62 -48.62 -31.35 4.32
N SER A 63 -48.89 -32.52 3.74
CA SER A 63 -50.23 -33.14 3.77
C SER A 63 -50.34 -34.44 4.56
N VAL A 64 -49.28 -34.94 5.21
CA VAL A 64 -49.34 -36.20 6.00
C VAL A 64 -49.33 -35.95 7.53
N ILE A 65 -49.13 -34.72 7.99
CA ILE A 65 -49.19 -34.35 9.43
C ILE A 65 -50.63 -33.95 9.86
N SER A 66 -51.65 -34.18 9.02
CA SER A 66 -53.02 -33.75 9.31
C SER A 66 -53.90 -34.79 10.01
N GLN A 67 -53.45 -36.03 10.19
CA GLN A 67 -54.27 -37.06 10.86
C GLN A 67 -53.41 -38.04 11.64
N VAL A 68 -52.82 -37.57 12.75
CA VAL A 68 -52.56 -38.46 13.88
C VAL A 68 -53.13 -37.81 15.13
N VAL A 69 -54.19 -38.47 15.58
CA VAL A 69 -54.92 -38.34 16.83
C VAL A 69 -54.09 -37.75 17.97
N SER A 70 -54.69 -36.75 18.62
CA SER A 70 -54.39 -36.29 19.96
C SER A 70 -54.26 -37.47 20.94
N THR A 71 -53.03 -37.85 21.23
CA THR A 71 -52.66 -38.47 22.51
C THR A 71 -51.51 -37.68 23.09
N SER A 72 -51.81 -36.96 24.17
CA SER A 72 -50.84 -36.37 25.08
C SER A 72 -49.97 -37.49 25.70
N CYS A 73 -48.92 -37.90 25.00
CA CYS A 73 -47.81 -38.59 25.61
C CYS A 73 -46.82 -37.53 26.08
N GLU A 74 -46.69 -37.36 27.39
CA GLU A 74 -45.54 -36.65 27.95
C GLU A 74 -44.26 -37.28 27.36
N PRO A 75 -43.28 -36.48 26.90
CA PRO A 75 -42.02 -37.05 26.49
C PRO A 75 -41.41 -37.69 27.73
N SER A 76 -41.18 -39.01 27.67
CA SER A 76 -40.46 -39.76 28.70
C SER A 76 -39.25 -38.95 29.16
N GLU A 77 -38.94 -38.93 30.46
CA GLU A 77 -37.78 -38.19 31.01
C GLU A 77 -36.50 -38.42 30.20
N LYS A 78 -36.32 -39.62 29.65
CA LYS A 78 -35.21 -39.99 28.76
C LYS A 78 -35.14 -39.14 27.47
N VAL A 79 -36.28 -38.82 26.85
CA VAL A 79 -36.35 -38.00 25.63
C VAL A 79 -36.09 -36.52 25.93
N LYS A 80 -36.53 -36.03 27.10
CA LYS A 80 -36.21 -34.66 27.54
C LYS A 80 -34.71 -34.53 27.86
N ALA A 81 -34.14 -35.50 28.56
CA ALA A 81 -32.70 -35.55 28.84
C ALA A 81 -31.86 -35.58 27.56
N LEU A 82 -32.21 -36.44 26.59
CA LEU A 82 -31.53 -36.51 25.29
C LEU A 82 -31.59 -35.21 24.48
N LYS A 83 -32.72 -34.49 24.53
CA LYS A 83 -32.84 -33.17 23.87
C LYS A 83 -31.95 -32.11 24.53
N PHE A 84 -31.84 -32.15 25.86
CA PHE A 84 -30.97 -31.23 26.59
C PHE A 84 -29.50 -31.51 26.28
N GLU A 85 -29.07 -32.78 26.32
CA GLU A 85 -27.72 -33.19 25.92
C GLU A 85 -27.40 -32.84 24.46
N PHE A 86 -28.36 -33.01 23.55
CA PHE A 86 -28.18 -32.62 22.14
C PHE A 86 -28.00 -31.10 21.98
N ALA A 87 -28.77 -30.29 22.72
CA ALA A 87 -28.63 -28.84 22.68
C ALA A 87 -27.26 -28.39 23.23
N GLU A 88 -26.82 -28.96 24.35
CA GLU A 88 -25.50 -28.68 24.93
C GLU A 88 -24.36 -29.12 24.00
N ALA A 89 -24.48 -30.31 23.39
CA ALA A 89 -23.52 -30.80 22.41
C ALA A 89 -23.49 -29.93 21.14
N SER A 90 -24.65 -29.41 20.71
CA SER A 90 -24.74 -28.50 19.56
C SER A 90 -24.07 -27.15 19.85
N GLU A 91 -24.22 -26.61 21.05
CA GLU A 91 -23.58 -25.36 21.46
C GLU A 91 -22.05 -25.52 21.56
N LYS A 92 -21.58 -26.60 22.18
CA LYS A 92 -20.14 -26.95 22.18
C LYS A 92 -19.59 -27.13 20.77
N ASN A 93 -20.35 -27.72 19.85
CA ASN A 93 -19.94 -27.86 18.45
C ASN A 93 -19.79 -26.50 17.75
N ALA A 94 -20.69 -25.55 18.01
CA ALA A 94 -20.60 -24.20 17.44
C ALA A 94 -19.37 -23.45 17.96
N GLU A 95 -19.06 -23.58 19.25
CA GLU A 95 -17.86 -23.00 19.86
C GLU A 95 -16.57 -23.62 19.30
N LEU A 96 -16.52 -24.96 19.18
CA LEU A 96 -15.39 -25.64 18.56
C LEU A 96 -15.19 -25.23 17.10
N GLN A 97 -16.26 -25.05 16.34
CA GLN A 97 -16.18 -24.55 14.96
C GLN A 97 -15.57 -23.14 14.89
N LYS A 98 -15.91 -22.26 15.84
CA LYS A 98 -15.33 -20.92 15.94
C LYS A 98 -13.84 -20.98 16.25
N GLN A 99 -13.43 -21.81 17.21
CA GLN A 99 -12.03 -22.02 17.57
C GLN A 99 -11.22 -22.60 16.41
N VAL A 100 -11.78 -23.59 15.70
CA VAL A 100 -11.14 -24.17 14.50
C VAL A 100 -10.94 -23.12 13.42
N LYS A 101 -11.92 -22.23 13.20
CA LYS A 101 -11.81 -21.15 12.22
C LYS A 101 -10.70 -20.16 12.58
N GLU A 102 -10.60 -19.79 13.86
CA GLU A 102 -9.55 -18.91 14.38
C GLU A 102 -8.16 -19.55 14.32
N LEU A 103 -8.03 -20.83 14.70
CA LEU A 103 -6.79 -21.58 14.58
C LEU A 103 -6.36 -21.73 13.12
N THR A 104 -7.31 -21.92 12.21
CA THR A 104 -7.02 -22.02 10.77
C THR A 104 -6.53 -20.68 10.21
N SER A 105 -7.08 -19.54 10.65
CA SER A 105 -6.57 -18.22 10.23
C SER A 105 -5.18 -17.96 10.80
N LYS A 106 -4.94 -18.30 12.08
CA LYS A 106 -3.61 -18.21 12.71
C LYS A 106 -2.58 -19.11 12.02
N LEU A 107 -2.96 -20.32 11.61
CA LEU A 107 -2.10 -21.24 10.87
C LEU A 107 -1.74 -20.66 9.50
N ARG A 108 -2.71 -20.16 8.73
CA ARG A 108 -2.45 -19.52 7.43
C ARG A 108 -1.53 -18.31 7.56
N TYR A 109 -1.72 -17.51 8.60
CA TYR A 109 -0.85 -16.38 8.89
C TYR A 109 0.57 -16.84 9.25
N ALA A 110 0.71 -17.86 10.09
CA ALA A 110 2.01 -18.45 10.40
C ALA A 110 2.69 -19.08 9.17
N GLU A 111 1.94 -19.69 8.26
CA GLU A 111 2.44 -20.20 6.97
C GLU A 111 2.89 -19.07 6.05
N GLN A 112 2.17 -17.94 6.00
CA GLN A 112 2.59 -16.74 5.29
C GLN A 112 3.87 -16.16 5.88
N ILE A 113 3.96 -16.04 7.21
CA ILE A 113 5.19 -15.62 7.92
C ILE A 113 6.33 -16.56 7.58
N LYS A 114 6.09 -17.87 7.61
CA LYS A 114 7.11 -18.87 7.26
C LYS A 114 7.56 -18.71 5.82
N GLN A 115 6.66 -18.53 4.86
CA GLN A 115 7.01 -18.29 3.45
C GLN A 115 7.76 -16.97 3.27
N GLN A 116 7.37 -15.90 3.96
CA GLN A 116 8.07 -14.61 3.94
C GLN A 116 9.46 -14.73 4.56
N ALA A 117 9.61 -15.45 5.68
CA ALA A 117 10.88 -15.71 6.33
C ALA A 117 11.78 -16.61 5.48
N GLU A 118 11.23 -17.65 4.84
CA GLU A 118 11.96 -18.50 3.88
C GLU A 118 12.39 -17.68 2.65
N THR A 119 11.54 -16.76 2.18
CA THR A 119 11.89 -15.82 1.10
C THR A 119 12.96 -14.84 1.55
N GLN A 120 12.89 -14.33 2.77
CA GLN A 120 13.87 -13.43 3.38
C GLN A 120 15.23 -14.10 3.57
N VAL A 121 15.25 -15.35 4.05
CA VAL A 121 16.47 -16.17 4.15
C VAL A 121 16.99 -16.54 2.77
N ALA A 122 16.13 -16.78 1.78
CA ALA A 122 16.56 -17.01 0.40
C ALA A 122 17.17 -15.74 -0.24
N ILE A 123 16.56 -14.57 -0.03
CA ILE A 123 17.04 -13.28 -0.55
C ILE A 123 18.35 -12.87 0.12
N LEU A 124 18.43 -12.96 1.46
CA LEU A 124 19.61 -12.56 2.24
C LEU A 124 20.73 -13.63 2.22
N GLY A 125 20.37 -14.91 2.11
CA GLY A 125 21.28 -16.04 2.17
C GLY A 125 21.88 -16.46 0.83
N GLN A 126 21.26 -16.08 -0.30
CA GLN A 126 21.89 -16.27 -1.60
C GLN A 126 22.89 -15.13 -1.85
N GLN A 127 24.18 -15.47 -1.77
CA GLN A 127 25.22 -14.63 -2.36
C GLN A 127 25.00 -14.58 -3.87
N HIS A 128 24.35 -13.52 -4.35
CA HIS A 128 24.11 -13.30 -5.76
C HIS A 128 25.42 -12.85 -6.41
N LYS A 129 25.87 -13.57 -7.45
CA LYS A 129 26.94 -13.06 -8.30
C LYS A 129 26.41 -11.85 -9.07
N ALA A 130 27.19 -10.77 -9.12
CA ALA A 130 26.87 -9.63 -9.98
C ALA A 130 26.76 -10.13 -11.43
N GLY A 131 25.64 -9.80 -12.08
CA GLY A 131 25.46 -10.05 -13.51
C GLY A 131 26.42 -9.22 -14.36
N PRO A 132 26.37 -9.36 -15.70
CA PRO A 132 27.15 -8.54 -16.62
C PRO A 132 26.95 -7.02 -16.42
N PHE A 133 27.85 -6.23 -17.00
CA PHE A 133 27.77 -4.77 -16.96
C PHE A 133 26.38 -4.27 -17.39
N GLY A 134 25.78 -3.39 -16.59
CA GLY A 134 24.46 -2.79 -16.85
C GLY A 134 23.25 -3.67 -16.50
N THR A 135 23.42 -4.91 -16.04
CA THR A 135 22.29 -5.80 -15.69
C THR A 135 21.98 -5.87 -14.21
N VAL A 136 22.88 -5.38 -13.35
CA VAL A 136 22.71 -5.40 -11.90
C VAL A 136 21.67 -4.37 -11.49
N LYS A 137 20.63 -4.81 -10.77
CA LYS A 137 19.63 -3.95 -10.15
C LYS A 137 19.70 -4.12 -8.64
N ALA A 138 19.73 -3.02 -7.90
CA ALA A 138 19.59 -3.04 -6.45
C ALA A 138 18.20 -3.58 -6.05
N LEU A 139 18.11 -4.23 -4.89
CA LEU A 139 16.84 -4.45 -4.23
C LEU A 139 16.30 -3.08 -3.82
N ARG A 140 15.31 -2.57 -4.56
CA ARG A 140 14.77 -1.23 -4.33
C ARG A 140 13.71 -1.19 -3.23
N THR A 141 13.18 -2.34 -2.84
CA THR A 141 12.15 -2.46 -1.80
C THR A 141 12.69 -3.22 -0.61
N ASN A 142 12.72 -2.58 0.55
CA ASN A 142 12.91 -3.29 1.81
C ASN A 142 11.69 -4.18 2.09
N LEU A 143 11.91 -5.20 2.92
CA LEU A 143 10.84 -6.10 3.34
C LEU A 143 9.85 -5.34 4.23
N GLU A 144 8.58 -5.69 4.06
CA GLU A 144 7.52 -5.19 4.91
C GLU A 144 7.66 -5.77 6.32
N VAL A 145 7.25 -4.99 7.33
CA VAL A 145 7.23 -5.43 8.71
C VAL A 145 6.13 -6.45 8.94
N ILE A 146 6.30 -7.29 9.95
CA ILE A 146 5.24 -8.17 10.42
C ILE A 146 4.21 -7.29 11.15
N PRO A 147 2.93 -7.31 10.74
CA PRO A 147 1.86 -6.57 11.42
C PRO A 147 1.81 -6.88 12.92
N ASP A 148 1.75 -5.84 13.74
CA ASP A 148 1.50 -5.94 15.19
C ASP A 148 0.15 -5.30 15.55
N GLU A 149 -0.91 -6.11 15.52
CA GLU A 149 -2.27 -5.67 15.86
C GLU A 149 -2.41 -5.14 17.29
N SER A 150 -1.47 -5.45 18.20
CA SER A 150 -1.52 -4.98 19.58
C SER A 150 -1.22 -3.49 19.73
N VAL A 151 -0.56 -2.88 18.72
CA VAL A 151 -0.23 -1.46 18.70
C VAL A 151 -1.49 -0.59 18.76
N ASN A 152 -2.50 -0.93 17.96
CA ASN A 152 -3.77 -0.21 17.94
C ASN A 152 -4.90 -1.12 17.43
N PRO A 153 -5.52 -1.93 18.32
CA PRO A 153 -6.53 -2.91 17.93
C PRO A 153 -7.77 -2.28 17.26
N ARG A 154 -8.17 -1.06 17.69
CA ARG A 154 -9.31 -0.37 17.09
C ARG A 154 -9.01 0.07 15.66
N LEU A 155 -7.85 0.70 15.45
CA LEU A 155 -7.42 1.10 14.12
C LEU A 155 -7.28 -0.14 13.22
N SER A 156 -6.64 -1.21 13.71
CA SER A 156 -6.49 -2.47 12.97
C SER A 156 -7.82 -3.00 12.43
N ALA A 157 -8.86 -3.05 13.29
CA ALA A 157 -10.19 -3.52 12.91
C ALA A 157 -10.90 -2.62 11.88
N ILE A 158 -10.58 -1.33 11.83
CA ILE A 158 -11.07 -0.39 10.80
C ILE A 158 -10.31 -0.62 9.50
N LEU A 159 -8.98 -0.71 9.56
CA LEU A 159 -8.12 -0.89 8.39
C LEU A 159 -8.41 -2.20 7.65
N ASP A 160 -8.72 -3.28 8.37
CA ASP A 160 -9.12 -4.57 7.77
C ASP A 160 -10.39 -4.48 6.91
N LYS A 161 -11.26 -3.48 7.17
CA LYS A 161 -12.49 -3.25 6.40
C LYS A 161 -12.29 -2.29 5.24
N VAL A 162 -11.45 -1.28 5.43
CA VAL A 162 -11.31 -0.13 4.51
C VAL A 162 -10.20 -0.33 3.50
N ALA A 163 -9.08 -0.91 3.92
CA ALA A 163 -7.90 -1.01 3.06
C ALA A 163 -8.12 -2.02 1.93
N VAL A 164 -7.58 -1.69 0.75
CA VAL A 164 -7.52 -2.60 -0.39
C VAL A 164 -6.05 -2.97 -0.58
N GLN A 165 -5.76 -4.28 -0.60
CA GLN A 165 -4.38 -4.77 -0.69
C GLN A 165 -3.46 -4.22 0.42
N LYS A 166 -4.01 -4.01 1.63
CA LYS A 166 -3.31 -3.37 2.76
C LYS A 166 -2.78 -1.96 2.43
N GLU A 167 -3.40 -1.28 1.46
CA GLU A 167 -3.09 0.11 1.11
C GLU A 167 -4.32 1.00 1.24
N LEU A 168 -4.13 2.25 1.65
CA LEU A 168 -5.20 3.24 1.71
C LEU A 168 -4.68 4.68 1.67
N ILE A 169 -5.58 5.59 1.31
CA ILE A 169 -5.40 7.04 1.40
C ILE A 169 -5.74 7.45 2.83
N VAL A 170 -4.87 8.23 3.47
CA VAL A 170 -5.08 8.75 4.82
C VAL A 170 -5.00 10.26 4.81
N THR A 171 -6.04 10.91 5.33
CA THR A 171 -6.12 12.37 5.48
C THR A 171 -6.41 12.74 6.92
N LEU A 172 -5.64 13.66 7.49
CA LEU A 172 -5.88 14.21 8.81
C LEU A 172 -6.66 15.51 8.69
N ALA A 173 -7.71 15.69 9.48
CA ALA A 173 -8.54 16.89 9.41
C ALA A 173 -9.14 17.30 10.77
N ASN A 174 -9.25 18.61 10.96
CA ASN A 174 -10.08 19.25 11.97
C ASN A 174 -11.12 20.18 11.31
N SER A 175 -12.03 20.69 12.11
CA SER A 175 -13.11 21.61 11.72
C SER A 175 -12.65 22.82 10.89
N ASN A 176 -11.42 23.34 11.09
CA ASN A 176 -10.90 24.48 10.34
C ASN A 176 -10.74 24.22 8.84
N VAL A 177 -10.60 22.95 8.44
CA VAL A 177 -10.38 22.53 7.04
C VAL A 177 -11.56 21.76 6.46
N LYS A 178 -12.71 21.77 7.15
CA LYS A 178 -13.95 21.07 6.77
C LYS A 178 -14.35 21.27 5.31
N GLU A 179 -14.44 22.51 4.84
CA GLU A 179 -14.87 22.79 3.45
C GLU A 179 -13.89 22.23 2.40
N MET A 180 -12.59 22.19 2.69
CA MET A 180 -11.60 21.59 1.78
C MET A 180 -11.71 20.06 1.80
N LEU A 181 -11.90 19.48 2.99
CA LEU A 181 -12.15 18.05 3.15
C LEU A 181 -13.40 17.60 2.38
N GLU A 182 -14.48 18.39 2.41
CA GLU A 182 -15.71 18.13 1.62
C GLU A 182 -15.45 18.07 0.12
N VAL A 183 -14.67 19.02 -0.42
CA VAL A 183 -14.27 18.98 -1.84
C VAL A 183 -13.46 17.73 -2.12
N GLN A 184 -12.49 17.42 -1.27
CA GLN A 184 -11.62 16.25 -1.45
C GLN A 184 -12.40 14.94 -1.45
N PHE A 185 -13.14 14.62 -0.37
CA PHE A 185 -13.84 13.34 -0.29
C PHE A 185 -14.94 13.23 -1.34
N THR A 186 -15.54 14.33 -1.78
CA THR A 186 -16.51 14.34 -2.88
C THR A 186 -15.87 13.86 -4.18
N THR A 187 -14.65 14.32 -4.47
CA THR A 187 -13.91 13.84 -5.65
C THR A 187 -13.49 12.37 -5.54
N ILE A 188 -13.04 11.93 -4.36
CA ILE A 188 -12.70 10.52 -4.09
C ILE A 188 -13.92 9.62 -4.27
N LYS A 189 -15.06 9.98 -3.69
CA LYS A 189 -16.34 9.25 -3.85
C LYS A 189 -16.78 9.19 -5.31
N LYS A 190 -16.68 10.30 -6.05
CA LYS A 190 -17.03 10.35 -7.49
C LYS A 190 -16.16 9.42 -8.33
N LEU A 191 -14.90 9.21 -7.93
CA LEU A 191 -13.98 8.27 -8.58
C LEU A 191 -14.17 6.82 -8.13
N GLY A 192 -15.03 6.56 -7.14
CA GLY A 192 -15.28 5.22 -6.62
C GLY A 192 -14.06 4.59 -5.95
N ILE A 193 -13.20 5.40 -5.31
CA ILE A 193 -12.01 4.91 -4.60
C ILE A 193 -12.45 4.43 -3.20
N PRO A 194 -12.38 3.12 -2.88
CA PRO A 194 -12.97 2.59 -1.65
C PRO A 194 -12.03 2.68 -0.44
N ASN A 195 -10.72 2.70 -0.65
CA ASN A 195 -9.69 2.67 0.40
C ASN A 195 -9.23 4.08 0.77
N TYR A 196 -10.16 4.86 1.34
CA TYR A 196 -9.92 6.19 1.89
C TYR A 196 -10.38 6.25 3.34
N LEU A 197 -9.55 6.81 4.21
CA LEU A 197 -9.82 6.97 5.63
C LEU A 197 -9.47 8.40 6.08
N VAL A 198 -10.40 9.03 6.79
CA VAL A 198 -10.16 10.30 7.46
C VAL A 198 -9.77 10.05 8.91
N VAL A 199 -8.63 10.58 9.33
CA VAL A 199 -8.28 10.66 10.74
C VAL A 199 -8.86 11.96 11.31
N ALA A 200 -9.95 11.81 12.05
CA ALA A 200 -10.72 12.92 12.62
C ALA A 200 -10.04 13.44 13.90
N LEU A 201 -9.68 14.72 13.91
CA LEU A 201 -9.01 15.37 15.04
C LEU A 201 -10.00 16.04 16.02
N ASP A 202 -11.26 16.19 15.64
CA ASP A 202 -12.34 16.71 16.50
C ASP A 202 -13.69 16.03 16.18
N ASP A 203 -14.70 16.30 17.02
CA ASP A 203 -16.04 15.72 16.90
C ASP A 203 -16.78 16.23 15.65
N GLU A 204 -16.52 17.45 15.20
CA GLU A 204 -17.18 17.99 14.00
C GLU A 204 -16.77 17.22 12.75
N ILE A 205 -15.50 16.81 12.63
CA ILE A 205 -15.06 15.96 11.52
C ILE A 205 -15.62 14.54 11.64
N VAL A 206 -15.85 14.02 12.86
CA VAL A 206 -16.57 12.74 13.04
C VAL A 206 -17.98 12.84 12.48
N ASP A 207 -18.76 13.83 12.92
CA ASP A 207 -20.14 14.05 12.47
C ASP A 207 -20.21 14.24 10.95
N LEU A 208 -19.24 14.96 10.37
CA LEU A 208 -19.13 15.13 8.93
C LEU A 208 -18.88 13.81 8.21
N CYS A 209 -17.96 12.98 8.70
CA CYS A 209 -17.65 11.69 8.08
C CYS A 209 -18.83 10.72 8.18
N GLU A 210 -19.49 10.65 9.35
CA GLU A 210 -20.68 9.83 9.57
C GLU A 210 -21.83 10.22 8.63
N SER A 211 -22.14 11.53 8.55
CA SER A 211 -23.22 12.03 7.70
C SER A 211 -22.97 11.84 6.20
N ASN A 212 -21.71 11.65 5.79
CA ASN A 212 -21.32 11.48 4.39
C ASN A 212 -20.87 10.06 4.03
N ASP A 213 -21.01 9.08 4.94
CA ASP A 213 -20.55 7.70 4.72
C ASP A 213 -19.07 7.63 4.31
N ILE A 214 -18.23 8.37 5.03
CA ILE A 214 -16.77 8.35 4.89
C ILE A 214 -16.19 7.53 6.03
N ALA A 215 -15.34 6.56 5.72
CA ALA A 215 -14.63 5.82 6.76
C ALA A 215 -13.70 6.77 7.53
N PHE A 216 -13.73 6.67 8.86
CA PHE A 216 -12.91 7.53 9.71
C PHE A 216 -12.32 6.78 10.91
N TYR A 217 -11.27 7.37 11.47
CA TYR A 217 -10.67 6.98 12.73
C TYR A 217 -10.49 8.22 13.60
N LYS A 218 -11.09 8.23 14.78
CA LYS A 218 -10.77 9.19 15.84
C LYS A 218 -9.87 8.49 16.85
N ARG A 219 -8.79 9.13 17.32
CA ARG A 219 -7.94 8.59 18.40
C ARG A 219 -8.70 8.60 19.73
N ASP A 220 -8.27 7.77 20.68
CA ASP A 220 -8.74 7.91 22.06
C ASP A 220 -8.33 9.26 22.64
N PRO A 221 -9.14 9.85 23.54
CA PRO A 221 -8.81 11.13 24.13
C PRO A 221 -7.46 11.10 24.82
N ASP A 222 -6.60 12.04 24.44
CA ASP A 222 -5.27 12.27 25.01
C ASP A 222 -5.13 13.79 25.13
N GLU A 223 -5.24 14.34 26.35
CA GLU A 223 -5.31 15.79 26.56
C GLU A 223 -4.12 16.54 25.92
N GLY A 224 -2.94 15.92 25.85
CA GLY A 224 -1.75 16.49 25.22
C GLY A 224 -1.84 16.52 23.70
N LEU A 225 -2.26 15.42 23.08
CA LEU A 225 -2.37 15.31 21.62
C LEU A 225 -3.66 15.96 21.07
N ASP A 226 -4.74 15.91 21.83
CA ASP A 226 -6.05 16.49 21.47
C ASP A 226 -5.99 18.02 21.46
N SER A 227 -5.29 18.62 22.43
CA SER A 227 -5.07 20.08 22.43
C SER A 227 -4.25 20.53 21.22
N VAL A 228 -3.28 19.73 20.80
CA VAL A 228 -2.51 19.93 19.56
C VAL A 228 -3.39 19.77 18.33
N GLY A 229 -4.23 18.74 18.24
CA GLY A 229 -5.12 18.53 17.09
C GLY A 229 -6.20 19.61 16.93
N LYS A 230 -6.73 20.12 18.04
CA LYS A 230 -7.80 21.14 18.08
C LYS A 230 -7.31 22.57 17.93
N SER A 231 -6.17 22.89 18.56
CA SER A 231 -5.70 24.27 18.73
C SER A 231 -4.21 24.48 18.47
N GLY A 232 -3.47 23.43 18.13
CA GLY A 232 -2.06 23.51 17.79
C GLY A 232 -1.83 24.26 16.47
N GLY A 233 -0.73 25.01 16.40
CA GLY A 233 -0.26 25.56 15.13
C GLY A 233 0.16 24.44 14.15
N ASN A 234 0.33 24.79 12.88
CA ASN A 234 0.70 23.84 11.80
C ASN A 234 1.85 22.91 12.19
N HIS A 235 2.82 23.41 12.97
CA HIS A 235 3.97 22.64 13.47
C HIS A 235 3.57 21.45 14.35
N ALA A 236 2.71 21.69 15.35
CA ALA A 236 2.32 20.67 16.31
C ALA A 236 1.40 19.61 15.67
N VAL A 237 0.48 20.05 14.79
CA VAL A 237 -0.37 19.14 13.99
C VAL A 237 0.47 18.28 13.05
N SER A 238 1.57 18.84 12.51
CA SER A 238 2.50 18.09 11.66
C SER A 238 3.27 17.02 12.44
N GLY A 239 3.66 17.25 13.69
CA GLY A 239 4.25 16.20 14.54
C GLY A 239 3.30 15.02 14.76
N LEU A 240 2.02 15.33 15.07
CA LEU A 240 0.96 14.34 15.24
C LEU A 240 0.72 13.50 13.98
N LYS A 241 0.83 14.12 12.78
CA LYS A 241 0.73 13.46 11.48
C LYS A 241 1.67 12.26 11.36
N PHE A 242 2.96 12.44 11.64
CA PHE A 242 3.94 11.36 11.49
C PHE A 242 3.80 10.28 12.57
N GLN A 243 3.41 10.67 13.80
CA GLN A 243 3.10 9.70 14.86
C GLN A 243 1.93 8.79 14.50
N ILE A 244 0.85 9.37 13.95
CA ILE A 244 -0.31 8.59 13.51
C ILE A 244 0.08 7.66 12.37
N LEU A 245 0.78 8.16 11.33
CA LEU A 245 1.23 7.34 10.21
C LEU A 245 2.07 6.13 10.66
N ARG A 246 2.88 6.30 11.70
CA ARG A 246 3.71 5.23 12.26
C ARG A 246 2.87 4.03 12.70
N GLU A 247 1.73 4.28 13.35
CA GLU A 247 0.83 3.21 13.80
C GLU A 247 0.28 2.39 12.62
N PHE A 248 -0.05 3.04 11.49
CA PHE A 248 -0.48 2.34 10.27
C PHE A 248 0.62 1.44 9.71
N LEU A 249 1.86 1.93 9.69
CA LEU A 249 2.99 1.14 9.20
C LEU A 249 3.29 -0.06 10.09
N GLN A 250 3.21 0.09 11.42
CA GLN A 250 3.37 -1.02 12.37
C GLN A 250 2.27 -2.08 12.23
N LEU A 251 1.06 -1.66 11.84
CA LEU A 251 -0.04 -2.56 11.49
C LEU A 251 0.14 -3.22 10.11
N GLY A 252 1.22 -2.92 9.39
CA GLY A 252 1.53 -3.51 8.08
C GLY A 252 0.75 -2.92 6.92
N TYR A 253 0.26 -1.68 7.03
CA TYR A 253 -0.47 -0.99 5.96
C TYR A 253 0.40 0.04 5.26
N GLY A 254 0.41 0.01 3.92
CA GLY A 254 0.96 1.08 3.10
C GLY A 254 0.02 2.28 3.07
N VAL A 255 0.56 3.48 3.23
CA VAL A 255 -0.25 4.70 3.35
C VAL A 255 0.09 5.67 2.23
N LEU A 256 -0.91 6.11 1.49
CA LEU A 256 -0.84 7.33 0.69
C LEU A 256 -1.31 8.49 1.57
N LEU A 257 -0.38 9.19 2.21
CA LEU A 257 -0.71 10.40 2.96
C LEU A 257 -1.23 11.46 1.98
N SER A 258 -2.31 12.13 2.38
CA SER A 258 -2.90 13.22 1.63
C SER A 258 -3.34 14.34 2.55
N ASP A 259 -2.74 15.51 2.39
CA ASP A 259 -3.26 16.76 2.93
C ASP A 259 -4.66 17.03 2.34
N VAL A 260 -5.44 17.86 3.05
CA VAL A 260 -6.84 18.18 2.74
C VAL A 260 -7.01 19.02 1.48
N ASP A 261 -6.00 19.78 1.07
CA ASP A 261 -6.03 20.71 -0.07
C ASP A 261 -5.63 20.04 -1.40
N ILE A 262 -6.06 18.80 -1.56
CA ILE A 262 -5.76 17.96 -2.72
C ILE A 262 -7.06 17.55 -3.41
N VAL A 263 -7.12 17.78 -4.73
CA VAL A 263 -8.23 17.37 -5.59
C VAL A 263 -7.86 16.09 -6.32
N TYR A 264 -8.70 15.05 -6.21
CA TYR A 264 -8.50 13.78 -6.91
C TYR A 264 -9.22 13.77 -8.25
N LEU A 265 -8.52 13.36 -9.30
CA LEU A 265 -9.04 13.34 -10.67
C LEU A 265 -8.98 11.94 -11.30
N GLN A 266 -8.16 11.05 -10.73
CA GLN A 266 -8.06 9.63 -11.07
C GLN A 266 -7.73 8.82 -9.80
N ASN A 267 -7.90 7.49 -9.84
CA ASN A 267 -7.51 6.62 -8.74
C ASN A 267 -5.98 6.54 -8.64
N PRO A 268 -5.35 7.03 -7.55
CA PRO A 268 -3.89 7.12 -7.45
C PRO A 268 -3.20 5.76 -7.38
N PHE A 269 -3.85 4.72 -6.87
CA PHE A 269 -3.25 3.39 -6.71
C PHE A 269 -2.90 2.72 -8.05
N ASN A 270 -3.51 3.17 -9.15
CA ASN A 270 -3.19 2.72 -10.50
C ASN A 270 -1.91 3.37 -11.07
N HIS A 271 -1.37 4.37 -10.38
CA HIS A 271 -0.24 5.19 -10.84
C HIS A 271 0.98 5.13 -9.91
N LEU A 272 0.89 4.43 -8.76
CA LEU A 272 2.02 4.21 -7.84
C LEU A 272 2.90 3.05 -8.33
N TYR A 273 4.22 3.23 -8.27
CA TYR A 273 5.19 2.21 -8.64
C TYR A 273 5.45 1.21 -7.52
N ARG A 274 5.39 1.66 -6.25
CA ARG A 274 5.60 0.82 -5.05
C ARG A 274 6.98 0.14 -4.97
N ASP A 275 7.95 0.62 -5.75
CA ASP A 275 9.30 0.05 -5.82
C ASP A 275 10.32 0.77 -4.93
N SER A 276 9.85 1.66 -4.04
CA SER A 276 10.65 2.37 -3.05
C SER A 276 9.90 2.44 -1.73
N ASP A 277 10.62 2.57 -0.61
CA ASP A 277 10.06 2.78 0.73
C ASP A 277 9.15 4.01 0.77
N VAL A 278 9.61 5.09 0.13
CA VAL A 278 8.86 6.35 -0.03
C VAL A 278 8.76 6.71 -1.51
N GLU A 279 7.54 6.90 -2.00
CA GLU A 279 7.25 7.50 -3.29
C GLU A 279 6.56 8.84 -3.04
N SER A 280 7.18 9.96 -3.39
CA SER A 280 6.73 11.28 -2.98
C SER A 280 6.54 12.24 -4.15
N MET A 281 5.54 13.10 -4.02
CA MET A 281 5.33 14.24 -4.89
C MET A 281 6.47 15.25 -4.75
N THR A 282 6.90 15.84 -5.86
CA THR A 282 7.93 16.88 -5.87
C THR A 282 7.32 18.29 -5.79
N ASP A 283 8.00 19.17 -5.06
CA ASP A 283 7.73 20.61 -5.15
C ASP A 283 8.38 21.26 -6.38
N GLY A 284 9.19 20.52 -7.13
CA GLY A 284 9.70 20.92 -8.44
C GLY A 284 8.58 21.21 -9.44
N HIS A 285 8.87 22.02 -10.45
CA HIS A 285 7.86 22.54 -11.39
C HIS A 285 8.23 22.37 -12.87
N ASN A 286 9.30 21.63 -13.15
CA ASN A 286 9.74 21.16 -14.46
C ASN A 286 10.65 19.93 -14.27
N ASN A 287 11.05 19.26 -15.35
CA ASN A 287 11.86 18.03 -15.26
C ASN A 287 13.17 18.22 -14.47
N MET A 288 13.89 19.34 -14.65
CA MET A 288 15.15 19.58 -13.93
C MET A 288 14.93 19.71 -12.43
N THR A 289 13.96 20.54 -12.03
CA THR A 289 13.69 20.79 -10.61
C THR A 289 13.03 19.60 -9.92
N ALA A 290 12.18 18.86 -10.65
CA ALA A 290 11.50 17.67 -10.18
C ALA A 290 12.46 16.49 -9.98
N TYR A 291 13.35 16.23 -10.94
CA TYR A 291 14.16 15.01 -11.01
C TYR A 291 15.64 15.21 -10.70
N GLY A 292 16.02 16.45 -10.38
CA GLY A 292 17.38 16.83 -10.04
C GLY A 292 18.24 17.22 -11.24
N TYR A 293 19.26 18.02 -10.97
CA TYR A 293 20.25 18.47 -11.96
C TYR A 293 21.60 18.73 -11.31
N ASP A 294 22.66 18.63 -12.12
CA ASP A 294 24.01 19.05 -11.78
C ASP A 294 24.09 20.58 -11.76
N ASP A 295 24.49 21.14 -10.62
CA ASP A 295 24.66 22.57 -10.39
C ASP A 295 26.13 22.85 -10.04
N VAL A 296 26.71 23.89 -10.63
CA VAL A 296 28.14 24.17 -10.49
C VAL A 296 28.34 25.37 -9.58
N PHE A 297 28.95 25.13 -8.43
CA PHE A 297 29.44 26.19 -7.55
C PHE A 297 30.75 26.76 -8.10
N ASP A 298 30.81 28.09 -8.24
CA ASP A 298 31.96 28.81 -8.78
C ASP A 298 32.71 29.56 -7.68
N GLU A 299 33.96 29.18 -7.42
CA GLU A 299 34.88 29.80 -6.48
C GLU A 299 36.15 30.29 -7.20
N PRO A 300 36.15 31.51 -7.76
CA PRO A 300 37.23 31.99 -8.64
C PRO A 300 38.63 31.97 -8.01
N SER A 301 38.76 32.14 -6.69
CA SER A 301 40.04 32.10 -5.97
C SER A 301 40.76 30.77 -6.06
N MET A 302 40.06 29.68 -6.41
CA MET A 302 40.61 28.32 -6.50
C MET A 302 41.28 28.02 -7.85
N GLY A 303 41.31 28.97 -8.79
CA GLY A 303 42.03 28.83 -10.06
C GLY A 303 41.47 27.70 -10.91
N TRP A 304 42.25 26.63 -11.15
CA TRP A 304 41.74 25.46 -11.89
C TRP A 304 40.51 24.87 -11.18
N ALA A 305 40.54 24.79 -9.84
CA ALA A 305 39.55 24.07 -9.03
C ALA A 305 38.28 24.89 -8.74
N ARG A 306 38.07 25.99 -9.47
CA ARG A 306 36.97 26.92 -9.24
C ARG A 306 35.58 26.31 -9.42
N TYR A 307 35.44 25.26 -10.23
CA TYR A 307 34.14 24.65 -10.53
C TYR A 307 33.96 23.37 -9.72
N ALA A 308 33.11 23.45 -8.70
CA ALA A 308 32.71 22.30 -7.90
C ALA A 308 31.30 21.87 -8.28
N HIS A 309 31.14 20.62 -8.68
CA HIS A 309 29.85 20.04 -9.01
C HIS A 309 29.05 19.76 -7.72
N THR A 310 27.79 20.14 -7.73
CA THR A 310 26.80 19.90 -6.67
C THR A 310 25.55 19.28 -7.30
N MET A 311 24.80 18.50 -6.54
CA MET A 311 23.53 17.93 -7.02
C MET A 311 22.37 18.66 -6.36
N ARG A 312 21.43 19.16 -7.16
CA ARG A 312 20.25 19.87 -6.66
C ARG A 312 18.99 19.19 -7.11
N ILE A 313 18.13 18.90 -6.15
CA ILE A 313 16.76 18.44 -6.35
C ILE A 313 15.85 19.31 -5.51
N TRP A 314 14.65 19.63 -6.01
CA TRP A 314 13.66 20.28 -5.17
C TRP A 314 13.09 19.29 -4.18
N VAL A 315 12.82 19.80 -2.98
CA VAL A 315 12.32 18.99 -1.88
C VAL A 315 11.07 18.20 -2.26
N TYR A 316 10.92 17.05 -1.64
CA TYR A 316 9.71 16.27 -1.63
C TYR A 316 8.66 16.95 -0.76
N ASN A 317 7.42 16.87 -1.22
CA ASN A 317 6.29 17.45 -0.51
C ASN A 317 5.90 16.54 0.68
N SER A 318 5.77 17.10 1.87
CA SER A 318 5.38 16.35 3.09
C SER A 318 3.86 16.22 3.27
N GLY A 319 3.07 16.71 2.30
CA GLY A 319 1.61 16.64 2.27
C GLY A 319 1.04 15.63 1.27
N PHE A 320 1.87 15.05 0.39
CA PHE A 320 1.44 13.95 -0.48
C PHE A 320 2.58 12.98 -0.81
N PHE A 321 2.55 11.82 -0.18
CA PHE A 321 3.50 10.74 -0.45
C PHE A 321 2.92 9.38 -0.09
N TYR A 322 3.32 8.35 -0.83
CA TYR A 322 3.09 6.95 -0.50
C TYR A 322 4.28 6.40 0.28
N ILE A 323 3.99 5.72 1.39
CA ILE A 323 4.99 5.13 2.26
C ILE A 323 4.63 3.67 2.56
N ARG A 324 5.62 2.78 2.39
CA ARG A 324 5.47 1.34 2.61
C ARG A 324 5.69 0.99 4.09
N PRO A 325 5.11 -0.10 4.62
CA PRO A 325 5.31 -0.52 5.99
C PRO A 325 6.65 -1.25 6.14
N THR A 326 7.78 -0.56 5.97
CA THR A 326 9.14 -1.13 6.08
C THR A 326 9.89 -0.52 7.28
N ILE A 327 10.95 -1.18 7.74
CA ILE A 327 11.77 -0.67 8.86
C ILE A 327 12.33 0.74 8.57
N PRO A 328 12.93 1.03 7.40
CA PRO A 328 13.40 2.39 7.10
C PRO A 328 12.27 3.42 7.02
N SER A 329 11.07 3.02 6.60
CA SER A 329 9.90 3.91 6.58
C SER A 329 9.44 4.27 7.98
N ILE A 330 9.38 3.29 8.89
CA ILE A 330 9.04 3.53 10.30
C ILE A 330 10.12 4.41 10.96
N GLU A 331 11.40 4.13 10.69
CA GLU A 331 12.52 4.93 11.19
C GLU A 331 12.45 6.38 10.71
N LEU A 332 12.08 6.62 9.44
CA LEU A 332 11.84 7.98 8.93
C LEU A 332 10.79 8.70 9.76
N LEU A 333 9.63 8.06 9.99
CA LEU A 333 8.55 8.66 10.77
C LEU A 333 8.98 8.93 12.21
N ASP A 334 9.73 8.01 12.83
CA ASP A 334 10.29 8.17 14.17
C ASP A 334 11.23 9.38 14.26
N ARG A 335 12.18 9.50 13.33
CA ARG A 335 13.14 10.61 13.29
C ARG A 335 12.43 11.95 13.06
N VAL A 336 11.50 12.01 12.11
CA VAL A 336 10.75 13.24 11.81
C VAL A 336 9.87 13.66 12.99
N ALA A 337 9.10 12.73 13.57
CA ALA A 337 8.26 13.01 14.73
C ALA A 337 9.10 13.46 15.93
N TYR A 338 10.24 12.81 16.18
CA TYR A 338 11.16 13.18 17.25
C TYR A 338 11.68 14.61 17.06
N ARG A 339 12.21 14.94 15.89
CA ARG A 339 12.75 16.28 15.62
C ARG A 339 11.68 17.36 15.72
N LEU A 340 10.50 17.14 15.16
CA LEU A 340 9.40 18.11 15.25
C LEU A 340 8.92 18.34 16.69
N ALA A 341 9.05 17.35 17.58
CA ALA A 341 8.72 17.48 19.00
C ALA A 341 9.79 18.25 19.81
N HIS A 342 11.03 18.33 19.33
CA HIS A 342 12.17 18.92 20.07
C HIS A 342 12.76 20.18 19.42
N GLU A 343 12.44 20.44 18.16
CA GLU A 343 12.98 21.55 17.37
C GLU A 343 11.86 22.44 16.82
N THR A 344 12.14 23.74 16.69
CA THR A 344 11.30 24.67 15.92
C THR A 344 11.69 24.58 14.45
N ALA A 345 11.20 23.55 13.76
CA ALA A 345 11.57 23.24 12.38
C ALA A 345 10.34 23.00 11.50
N TRP A 346 10.41 23.31 10.21
CA TRP A 346 9.28 23.05 9.31
C TRP A 346 9.23 21.56 8.93
N ASP A 347 8.05 20.94 8.95
CA ASP A 347 7.84 19.51 8.70
C ASP A 347 8.42 19.05 7.36
N GLN A 348 8.20 19.83 6.29
CA GLN A 348 8.77 19.55 4.98
C GLN A 348 10.30 19.61 5.00
N ALA A 349 10.89 20.54 5.76
CA ALA A 349 12.34 20.63 5.88
C ALA A 349 12.89 19.39 6.60
N VAL A 350 12.37 19.05 7.77
CA VAL A 350 12.80 17.87 8.56
C VAL A 350 12.63 16.59 7.76
N PHE A 351 11.48 16.39 7.10
CA PHE A 351 11.21 15.22 6.26
C PHE A 351 12.26 15.05 5.16
N ASN A 352 12.67 16.14 4.51
CA ASN A 352 13.69 16.09 3.47
C ASN A 352 15.10 15.96 4.03
N GLU A 353 15.45 16.62 5.12
CA GLU A 353 16.75 16.46 5.76
C GLU A 353 16.99 15.01 6.17
N GLU A 354 16.03 14.37 6.84
CA GLU A 354 16.14 12.95 7.23
C GLU A 354 16.24 12.02 6.02
N LEU A 355 15.54 12.34 4.93
CA LEU A 355 15.66 11.57 3.70
C LEU A 355 17.03 11.78 3.04
N PHE A 356 17.50 13.01 2.88
CA PHE A 356 18.59 13.36 1.95
C PHE A 356 19.97 13.51 2.59
N PHE A 357 20.09 13.70 3.90
CA PHE A 357 21.40 13.84 4.52
C PHE A 357 22.19 12.52 4.47
N PRO A 358 23.45 12.55 3.97
CA PRO A 358 24.29 11.37 3.94
C PRO A 358 24.79 11.04 5.35
N SER A 359 25.17 9.78 5.59
CA SER A 359 25.92 9.45 6.81
C SER A 359 27.20 10.27 6.90
N HIS A 360 27.48 10.80 8.07
CA HIS A 360 28.67 11.61 8.37
C HIS A 360 29.09 11.38 9.82
N PRO A 361 30.27 11.86 10.28
CA PRO A 361 30.70 11.65 11.66
C PRO A 361 29.61 12.09 12.65
N GLY A 362 29.15 11.15 13.49
CA GLY A 362 28.09 11.39 14.48
C GLY A 362 26.65 11.31 13.97
N TYR A 363 26.40 10.96 12.71
CA TYR A 363 25.06 10.80 12.14
C TYR A 363 24.98 9.62 11.18
N ASP A 364 24.11 8.67 11.47
CA ASP A 364 23.77 7.59 10.56
C ASP A 364 22.60 8.03 9.67
N GLY A 365 22.89 8.26 8.38
CA GLY A 365 21.88 8.63 7.39
C GLY A 365 20.82 7.54 7.23
N LEU A 366 19.60 7.96 6.91
CA LEU A 366 18.48 7.05 6.74
C LEU A 366 18.66 6.17 5.49
N PHE A 367 18.46 4.86 5.64
CA PHE A 367 18.55 3.88 4.55
C PHE A 367 17.20 3.61 3.87
N ALA A 368 16.43 4.66 3.61
CA ALA A 368 15.17 4.57 2.89
C ALA A 368 15.38 4.81 1.39
N SER A 369 14.91 3.86 0.59
CA SER A 369 14.79 4.03 -0.86
C SER A 369 13.68 5.02 -1.19
N ARG A 370 13.86 5.79 -2.26
CA ARG A 370 12.98 6.91 -2.58
C ARG A 370 12.65 6.99 -4.07
N ARG A 371 11.44 7.43 -4.40
CA ARG A 371 10.99 7.71 -5.77
C ARG A 371 10.31 9.07 -5.84
N THR A 372 10.61 9.83 -6.88
CA THR A 372 9.83 11.01 -7.26
C THR A 372 8.66 10.60 -8.14
N MET A 373 7.45 11.02 -7.78
CA MET A 373 6.26 10.87 -8.61
C MET A 373 6.35 11.70 -9.91
N ASP A 374 5.61 11.31 -10.94
CA ASP A 374 5.53 12.09 -12.19
C ASP A 374 4.90 13.47 -11.92
N LEU A 375 5.59 14.56 -12.31
CA LEU A 375 5.19 15.92 -11.95
C LEU A 375 3.90 16.40 -12.64
N TYR A 376 3.49 15.75 -13.74
CA TYR A 376 2.26 16.06 -14.46
C TYR A 376 1.09 15.20 -13.97
N LEU A 377 1.35 13.97 -13.52
CA LEU A 377 0.31 13.13 -12.91
C LEU A 377 0.03 13.54 -11.46
N PHE A 378 1.07 13.81 -10.67
CA PHE A 378 0.96 14.22 -9.27
C PHE A 378 1.36 15.69 -9.15
N MET A 379 0.43 16.55 -9.60
CA MET A 379 0.72 17.92 -9.99
C MET A 379 0.58 18.91 -8.84
N ASN A 380 1.61 19.71 -8.57
CA ASN A 380 1.46 20.85 -7.66
C ASN A 380 0.77 22.02 -8.37
N SER A 381 0.12 22.87 -7.59
CA SER A 381 -0.62 24.03 -8.14
C SER A 381 0.28 25.00 -8.90
N LYS A 382 1.58 25.10 -8.59
CA LYS A 382 2.51 25.92 -9.37
C LYS A 382 2.66 25.40 -10.80
N VAL A 383 2.80 24.08 -10.99
CA VAL A 383 2.80 23.45 -12.33
C VAL A 383 1.49 23.72 -13.06
N LEU A 384 0.35 23.57 -12.39
CA LEU A 384 -0.96 23.82 -13.01
C LEU A 384 -1.09 25.27 -13.48
N PHE A 385 -0.92 26.22 -12.56
CA PHE A 385 -1.25 27.63 -12.80
C PHE A 385 -0.19 28.36 -13.61
N LYS A 386 1.11 28.02 -13.48
CA LYS A 386 2.16 28.67 -14.28
C LYS A 386 2.39 28.03 -15.63
N THR A 387 2.15 26.72 -15.76
CA THR A 387 2.55 25.96 -16.95
C THR A 387 1.34 25.33 -17.65
N VAL A 388 0.73 24.31 -17.04
CA VAL A 388 -0.22 23.44 -17.74
C VAL A 388 -1.44 24.20 -18.24
N ARG A 389 -2.06 25.07 -17.43
CA ARG A 389 -3.27 25.81 -17.86
C ARG A 389 -3.03 26.77 -19.05
N LYS A 390 -1.77 27.15 -19.30
CA LYS A 390 -1.39 28.10 -20.35
C LYS A 390 -0.95 27.43 -21.65
N ASP A 391 -0.65 26.14 -21.60
CA ASP A 391 -0.20 25.37 -22.74
C ASP A 391 -1.37 24.53 -23.29
N GLY A 392 -1.82 24.87 -24.50
CA GLY A 392 -2.94 24.21 -25.15
C GLY A 392 -2.71 22.74 -25.48
N GLU A 393 -1.45 22.30 -25.63
CA GLU A 393 -1.12 20.90 -25.88
C GLU A 393 -1.04 20.12 -24.57
N LEU A 394 -0.45 20.68 -23.53
CA LEU A 394 -0.44 20.06 -22.20
C LEU A 394 -1.86 19.89 -21.67
N ARG A 395 -2.75 20.88 -21.82
CA ARG A 395 -4.17 20.77 -21.43
C ARG A 395 -4.91 19.61 -22.09
N LYS A 396 -4.56 19.27 -23.33
CA LYS A 396 -5.20 18.18 -24.07
C LYS A 396 -4.61 16.82 -23.69
N LYS A 397 -3.32 16.75 -23.41
CA LYS A 397 -2.57 15.50 -23.21
C LYS A 397 -2.54 15.05 -21.76
N VAL A 398 -2.52 16.00 -20.82
CA VAL A 398 -2.33 15.73 -19.41
C VAL A 398 -3.68 15.75 -18.70
N LYS A 399 -4.07 14.60 -18.17
CA LYS A 399 -5.05 14.52 -17.09
C LYS A 399 -4.27 14.17 -15.80
N PRO A 400 -4.23 15.06 -14.79
CA PRO A 400 -3.56 14.73 -13.54
C PRO A 400 -4.29 13.58 -12.84
N VAL A 401 -3.57 12.87 -11.98
CA VAL A 401 -4.13 11.95 -10.99
C VAL A 401 -4.66 12.75 -9.81
N ILE A 402 -3.85 13.69 -9.33
CA ILE A 402 -4.20 14.66 -8.30
C ILE A 402 -3.70 16.06 -8.67
N VAL A 403 -4.29 17.08 -8.07
CA VAL A 403 -3.71 18.42 -7.99
C VAL A 403 -3.63 18.85 -6.54
N HIS A 404 -2.41 19.16 -6.06
CA HIS A 404 -2.17 19.68 -4.71
C HIS A 404 -2.08 21.21 -4.72
N VAL A 405 -2.92 21.91 -3.95
CA VAL A 405 -2.95 23.38 -3.88
C VAL A 405 -1.97 23.96 -2.84
N ASN A 406 -0.75 23.43 -2.83
CA ASN A 406 0.29 23.77 -1.83
C ASN A 406 1.00 25.12 -2.05
N TYR A 407 1.02 25.67 -3.27
CA TYR A 407 1.74 26.91 -3.61
C TYR A 407 0.89 28.18 -3.54
N HIS A 408 -0.40 28.08 -3.20
CA HIS A 408 -1.33 29.21 -3.23
C HIS A 408 -2.12 29.29 -1.92
N PRO A 409 -2.28 30.49 -1.32
CA PRO A 409 -2.99 30.65 -0.05
C PRO A 409 -4.52 30.53 -0.20
N ASP A 410 -5.07 30.87 -1.37
CA ASP A 410 -6.49 30.76 -1.71
C ASP A 410 -6.87 29.33 -2.14
N LYS A 411 -6.57 28.36 -1.26
CA LYS A 411 -6.67 26.92 -1.51
C LYS A 411 -8.07 26.49 -1.95
N LEU A 412 -9.08 26.77 -1.13
CA LEU A 412 -10.45 26.31 -1.36
C LEU A 412 -11.07 26.84 -2.69
N PRO A 413 -11.03 28.15 -3.01
CA PRO A 413 -11.50 28.63 -4.32
C PRO A 413 -10.82 27.95 -5.50
N ARG A 414 -9.51 27.72 -5.42
CA ARG A 414 -8.75 27.02 -6.48
C ARG A 414 -9.12 25.55 -6.57
N MET A 415 -9.32 24.85 -5.46
CA MET A 415 -9.81 23.47 -5.46
C MET A 415 -11.16 23.37 -6.19
N LYS A 416 -12.12 24.25 -5.86
CA LYS A 416 -13.42 24.30 -6.54
C LYS A 416 -13.26 24.55 -8.05
N ALA A 417 -12.40 25.50 -8.43
CA ALA A 417 -12.12 25.78 -9.85
C ALA A 417 -11.43 24.63 -10.59
N ILE A 418 -10.55 23.88 -9.93
CA ILE A 418 -9.92 22.66 -10.48
C ILE A 418 -10.99 21.59 -10.76
N VAL A 419 -11.96 21.42 -9.85
CA VAL A 419 -13.12 20.55 -10.06
C VAL A 419 -13.93 21.02 -11.28
N GLU A 420 -14.29 22.30 -11.35
CA GLU A 420 -15.03 22.84 -12.51
C GLU A 420 -14.28 22.58 -13.83
N PHE A 421 -12.97 22.79 -13.85
CA PHE A 421 -12.14 22.61 -15.04
C PHE A 421 -12.02 21.15 -15.50
N TYR A 422 -11.60 20.25 -14.61
CA TYR A 422 -11.29 18.86 -14.99
C TYR A 422 -12.48 17.91 -14.91
N VAL A 423 -13.47 18.22 -14.06
CA VAL A 423 -14.60 17.33 -13.78
C VAL A 423 -15.86 17.80 -14.51
N ASN A 424 -16.14 19.11 -14.53
CA ASN A 424 -17.35 19.64 -15.16
C ASN A 424 -17.10 20.21 -16.57
N GLY A 425 -15.83 20.36 -16.96
CA GLY A 425 -15.43 20.74 -18.32
C GLY A 425 -15.39 22.25 -18.58
N ASP A 426 -15.53 23.09 -17.55
CA ASP A 426 -15.43 24.54 -17.70
C ASP A 426 -13.98 24.96 -17.97
N GLN A 427 -13.67 25.20 -19.25
CA GLN A 427 -12.35 25.58 -19.72
C GLN A 427 -11.89 26.97 -19.25
N GLU A 428 -12.79 27.76 -18.67
CA GLU A 428 -12.56 29.12 -18.21
C GLU A 428 -12.39 29.19 -16.68
N ALA A 429 -12.75 28.14 -15.94
CA ALA A 429 -12.77 28.10 -14.48
C ALA A 429 -11.43 28.51 -13.83
N LEU A 430 -10.30 28.21 -14.47
CA LEU A 430 -8.97 28.53 -13.95
C LEU A 430 -8.47 29.93 -14.35
N LYS A 431 -9.14 30.67 -15.24
CA LYS A 431 -8.59 31.88 -15.87
C LYS A 431 -8.50 33.09 -14.94
N SER A 432 -9.47 33.24 -14.03
CA SER A 432 -9.54 34.39 -13.12
C SER A 432 -8.42 34.40 -12.08
N PHE A 433 -7.77 33.26 -11.83
CA PHE A 433 -6.75 33.13 -10.81
C PHE A 433 -5.38 33.67 -11.27
N PRO A 434 -4.66 34.43 -10.44
CA PRO A 434 -3.27 34.78 -10.73
C PRO A 434 -2.35 33.56 -10.71
N ASP A 435 -1.17 33.70 -11.33
CA ASP A 435 -0.10 32.67 -11.36
C ASP A 435 0.51 32.36 -10.00
N GLY A 436 0.50 33.34 -9.10
CA GLY A 436 1.02 33.24 -7.74
C GLY A 436 0.06 33.90 -6.76
N SER A 437 0.58 34.36 -5.64
CA SER A 437 -0.19 34.96 -4.54
C SER A 437 -0.01 36.47 -4.40
N GLU A 438 0.70 37.12 -5.32
CA GLU A 438 0.88 38.57 -5.33
C GLU A 438 -0.48 39.25 -5.60
N LYS A 439 -0.84 40.20 -4.73
CA LYS A 439 -2.05 41.02 -4.85
C LYS A 439 -1.79 42.27 -5.67
#